data_AF-A0A9E4ESW4-F1
#
_entry.id   AF-A0A9E4ESW4-F1
#
_cell.length_a   1.000
_cell.length_b   1.000
_cell.length_c   1.000
_cell.angle_alpha   90.00
_cell.angle_beta   90.00
_cell.angle_gamma   90.00
#
_symmetry.space_group_name_H-M   'P 1'
#
loop_
_entity.id
_entity.type
_entity.pdbx_description
1 polymer ?
#
loop_
_entity_poly.entity_id
_entity_poly.type
_entity_poly.pdbx_seq_one_letter_code
_entity_poly.pdbx_strand_id
1 'polypeptide(L)' 'MKLVVRLFLLALLVFLGGVVFIRYTYNCSWKESFAIADQFVSDLTR' A
#
# COMPACT_ATOMS: atom_id res chain seq x y z
N MET A 1 -21.96 10.28 4.95
CA MET A 1 -20.63 10.85 4.61
C MET A 1 -19.52 10.46 5.59
N LYS A 2 -19.70 10.58 6.92
CA LYS A 2 -18.66 10.21 7.92
C LYS A 2 -18.14 8.77 7.81
N LEU A 3 -19.00 7.82 7.44
CA LEU A 3 -18.61 6.41 7.27
C LEU A 3 -17.69 6.20 6.05
N VAL A 4 -18.00 6.84 4.91
CA VAL A 4 -17.20 6.76 3.68
C VAL A 4 -15.80 7.32 3.90
N VAL A 5 -15.69 8.45 4.61
CA VAL A 5 -14.39 9.06 4.96
C VAL A 5 -13.58 8.12 5.86
N ARG A 6 -14.20 7.46 6.84
CA ARG A 6 -13.52 6.48 7.70
C ARG A 6 -13.03 5.26 6.91
N LEU A 7 -13.84 4.74 6.01
CA LEU A 7 -13.45 3.61 5.15
C LEU A 7 -12.29 3.99 4.23
N PHE A 8 -12.31 5.20 3.67
CA PHE A 8 -11.21 5.71 2.86
C PHE A 8 -9.91 5.85 3.66
N LEU A 9 -9.98 6.39 4.88
CA LEU A 9 -8.82 6.50 5.78
C LEU A 9 -8.27 5.14 6.17
N LEU A 10 -9.13 4.16 6.45
CA LEU A 10 -8.71 2.79 6.74
C LEU A 10 -8.01 2.14 5.54
N ALA A 11 -8.55 2.32 4.34
CA ALA A 11 -7.93 1.82 3.12
C ALA A 11 -6.54 2.46 2.88
N LEU A 12 -6.43 3.77 3.11
CA LEU A 12 -5.15 4.48 3.04
C LEU A 12 -4.14 3.96 4.07
N LEU A 13 -4.58 3.71 5.31
CA LEU A 13 -3.72 3.16 6.36
C LEU A 13 -3.21 1.77 6.02
N VAL A 14 -4.06 0.92 5.46
CA VAL A 14 -3.66 -0.43 5.01
C VAL A 14 -2.65 -0.32 3.86
N PHE A 15 -2.90 0.56 2.90
CA PHE A 15 -1.98 0.77 1.77
C PHE A 15 -0.62 1.29 2.22
N LEU A 16 -0.59 2.37 3.01
CA LEU A 16 0.65 2.95 3.52
C LEU A 16 1.39 1.99 4.45
N GLY A 17 0.65 1.27 5.31
CA GLY A 17 1.21 0.22 6.17
C GLY A 17 1.85 -0.90 5.37
N GLY A 18 1.22 -1.35 4.28
CA GLY A 18 1.77 -2.35 3.36
C GLY A 18 3.06 -1.88 2.68
N VAL A 19 3.09 -0.63 2.20
CA VAL A 19 4.30 -0.06 1.57
C VAL A 19 5.45 0.04 2.58
N VAL A 20 5.17 0.48 3.82
CA VAL A 20 6.18 0.55 4.88
C VAL A 20 6.66 -0.85 5.29
N PHE A 21 5.76 -1.84 5.33
CA PHE A 21 6.11 -3.23 5.60
C PHE A 21 7.04 -3.77 4.51
N ILE A 22 6.71 -3.60 3.22
CA ILE A 22 7.57 -3.98 2.09
C ILE A 22 8.94 -3.32 2.21
N ARG A 23 8.97 -2.01 2.51
CA ARG A 23 10.23 -1.27 2.69
C ARG A 23 11.10 -1.91 3.77
N TYR A 24 10.52 -2.24 4.92
CA TYR A 24 11.25 -2.80 6.05
C TYR A 24 11.70 -4.23 5.78
N THR A 25 10.84 -5.06 5.19
CA THR A 25 11.14 -6.47 4.89
C THR A 25 12.20 -6.63 3.79
N TYR A 26 12.13 -5.80 2.74
CA TYR A 26 13.02 -5.90 1.58
C TYR A 26 14.20 -4.91 1.65
N ASN A 27 14.30 -4.12 2.72
CA ASN A 27 15.31 -3.07 2.94
C ASN A 27 15.56 -2.20 1.69
N CYS A 28 14.48 -1.86 0.99
CA CYS A 28 14.54 -1.21 -0.31
C CYS A 28 14.27 0.30 -0.24
N SER A 29 14.56 1.01 -1.32
CA SER A 29 14.26 2.45 -1.42
C SER A 29 12.74 2.68 -1.51
N TRP A 30 12.25 3.87 -1.14
CA TRP A 30 10.81 4.18 -1.19
C TRP A 30 10.25 3.97 -2.60
N LYS A 31 11.03 4.34 -3.62
CA LYS A 31 10.67 4.15 -5.03
C LYS A 31 10.48 2.67 -5.38
N GLU A 32 11.35 1.80 -4.89
CA GLU A 32 11.21 0.35 -5.09
C GLU A 32 10.05 -0.23 -4.30
N SER A 33 9.83 0.22 -3.05
CA SER A 33 8.68 -0.22 -2.26
C SER A 33 7.35 0.10 -2.95
N PHE A 34 7.23 1.28 -3.57
CA PHE A 34 6.05 1.65 -4.37
C PHE A 34 5.94 0.85 -5.67
N ALA A 35 7.05 0.58 -6.36
CA ALA A 35 7.04 -0.24 -7.57
C ALA A 35 6.58 -1.69 -7.28
N ILE A 36 7.04 -2.26 -6.17
CA ILE A 36 6.61 -3.59 -5.71
C ILE A 36 5.12 -3.56 -5.36
N ALA A 37 4.65 -2.55 -4.63
CA ALA A 37 3.24 -2.41 -4.29
C ALA A 37 2.35 -2.27 -5.54
N ASP A 38 2.78 -1.51 -6.55
CA ASP A 38 2.07 -1.34 -7.81
C ASP A 38 1.98 -2.65 -8.61
N GLN A 39 3.06 -3.43 -8.62
CA GLN A 39 3.07 -4.76 -9.21
C GLN A 39 2.12 -5.73 -8.48
N PHE A 40 2.08 -5.70 -7.14
CA PHE A 40 1.13 -6.51 -6.36
C PHE A 40 -0.33 -6.20 -6.68
N VAL A 41 -0.68 -4.92 -6.84
CA VAL A 41 -2.03 -4.51 -7.24
C VAL A 41 -2.35 -4.95 -8.68
N SER A 42 -1.38 -4.81 -9.58
CA SER A 42 -1.50 -5.26 -10.97
C SER A 42 -1.70 -6.77 -11.08
N ASP A 43 -0.99 -7.55 -10.26
CA ASP A 43 -1.14 -9.00 -10.18
C ASP A 43 -2.47 -9.43 -9.54
N LEU A 44 -3.00 -8.68 -8.57
CA LEU A 44 -4.31 -8.95 -7.96
C LEU A 44 -5.49 -8.71 -8.92
N THR A 45 -5.29 -7.85 -9.92
CA THR A 45 -6.32 -7.45 -10.89
C THR A 45 -6.31 -8.32 -12.16
N ARG A 46 -5.30 -9.18 -12.32
CA ARG A 46 -5.15 -10.13 -13.44
C ARG A 46 -5.76 -11.48 -13.08
#